data_AF-A0A1G2YI93-F1
#
_entry.id   AF-A0A1G2YI93-F1
#
_cell.length_a   1.000
_cell.length_b   1.000
_cell.length_c   1.000
_cell.angle_alpha   90.00
_cell.angle_beta   90.00
_cell.angle_gamma   90.00
#
_symmetry.space_group_name_H-M   'P 1'
#
loop_
_entity.id
_entity.type
_entity.pdbx_description
1 polymer ?
#
loop_
_entity_poly.entity_id
_entity_poly.type
_entity_poly.pdbx_seq_one_letter_code
_entity_poly.pdbx_strand_id
1 'polypeptide(L)'
;MRDNKTHTNQAFTLVELLVVISIIAILLAVIMPAMSKARALATALKSMSNTRQWGIGVIAFAEQNNGVLPWEGNKDENLGSVFKNNDWWANSIPRMLGQQSYRQISETAIKNKTTVPMPPNRDCIFVDPAAKFPQGFTKEAVNFYDGSINYEYKMFFCYIWNSELNNGPTASTKDDIENVKLANIKSSQQTILMLEMRTANEELEKKDYDYYKTRPLLGRHRGDWKRFARRHLNGGHVVFCDGHTARLKYDYVTVNAQGSRDPDYRDGNWNKPGLIWNAFGPSLK
;
A
#
# COMPACT_ATOMS: atom_id res chain seq x y z
N MET A 1 -17.81 17.19 -75.06
CA MET A 1 -17.76 18.34 -74.14
C MET A 1 -17.72 17.79 -72.73
N ARG A 2 -16.65 18.04 -71.95
CA ARG A 2 -16.53 17.65 -70.54
C ARG A 2 -16.56 18.94 -69.72
N ASP A 3 -17.60 19.10 -68.90
CA ASP A 3 -17.70 20.21 -67.93
C ASP A 3 -16.65 20.02 -66.84
N ASN A 4 -15.64 20.89 -66.83
CA ASN A 4 -14.70 21.01 -65.73
C ASN A 4 -15.40 21.78 -64.59
N LYS A 5 -15.96 21.06 -63.61
CA LYS A 5 -16.39 21.68 -62.34
C LYS A 5 -15.15 22.18 -61.61
N THR A 6 -14.95 23.49 -61.58
CA THR A 6 -13.91 24.14 -60.78
C THR A 6 -14.27 24.01 -59.30
N HIS A 7 -13.49 23.24 -58.56
CA HIS A 7 -13.61 23.19 -57.10
C HIS A 7 -13.14 24.52 -56.52
N THR A 8 -14.08 25.34 -56.04
CA THR A 8 -13.80 26.52 -55.24
C THR A 8 -13.28 26.07 -53.88
N ASN A 9 -11.96 26.03 -53.71
CA ASN A 9 -11.36 25.81 -52.40
C ASN A 9 -11.64 27.03 -51.53
N GLN A 10 -12.56 26.90 -50.56
CA GLN A 10 -12.76 27.89 -49.52
C GLN A 10 -11.52 27.92 -48.63
N ALA A 11 -10.77 29.02 -48.67
CA ALA A 11 -9.63 29.24 -47.81
C ALA A 11 -10.12 29.66 -46.41
N PHE A 12 -9.68 28.94 -45.38
CA PHE A 12 -9.97 29.27 -43.98
C PHE A 12 -9.34 30.61 -43.60
N THR A 13 -10.09 31.46 -42.91
CA THR A 13 -9.56 32.73 -42.39
C THR A 13 -8.81 32.50 -41.07
N LEU A 14 -7.80 33.35 -40.80
CA LEU A 14 -7.08 33.36 -39.53
C LEU A 14 -8.01 33.55 -38.32
N VAL A 15 -9.09 34.32 -38.50
CA VAL A 15 -10.08 34.59 -37.45
C VAL A 15 -10.90 33.35 -37.12
N GLU A 16 -11.36 32.60 -38.12
CA GLU A 16 -12.09 31.35 -37.90
C GLU A 16 -11.24 30.32 -37.14
N LEU A 17 -9.96 30.20 -37.50
CA LEU A 17 -9.04 29.32 -36.78
C LEU A 17 -8.84 29.80 -35.32
N LEU A 18 -8.71 31.12 -35.10
CA LEU A 18 -8.51 31.70 -33.77
C LEU A 18 -9.73 31.47 -32.84
N VAL A 19 -10.94 31.61 -33.37
CA VAL A 19 -12.18 31.36 -32.60
C VAL A 19 -12.31 29.88 -32.23
N VAL A 20 -11.94 28.96 -33.14
CA VAL A 20 -12.02 27.53 -32.86
C VAL A 20 -11.04 27.14 -31.75
N ILE A 21 -9.79 27.59 -31.80
CA ILE A 21 -8.82 27.26 -30.75
C ILE A 21 -9.19 27.90 -29.41
N SER A 22 -9.82 29.08 -29.40
CA SER A 22 -10.25 29.73 -28.16
C SER A 22 -11.40 28.96 -27.50
N ILE A 23 -12.36 28.45 -28.28
CA ILE A 23 -13.43 27.59 -27.77
C ILE A 23 -12.85 26.27 -27.22
N ILE A 24 -11.94 25.62 -27.96
CA ILE A 24 -11.28 24.38 -27.49
C ILE A 24 -10.52 24.64 -26.17
N ALA A 25 -9.81 25.77 -26.05
CA ALA A 25 -9.10 26.13 -24.84
C ALA A 25 -10.03 26.29 -23.63
N ILE A 26 -11.19 26.94 -23.81
CA ILE A 26 -12.21 27.10 -22.75
C ILE A 26 -12.76 25.73 -22.34
N LEU A 27 -13.10 24.87 -23.29
CA LEU A 27 -13.61 23.53 -23.00
C LEU A 27 -12.59 22.68 -22.23
N LEU A 28 -11.32 22.69 -22.66
CA LEU A 28 -10.25 21.98 -21.97
C LEU A 28 -10.01 22.50 -20.55
N ALA A 29 -10.11 23.83 -20.34
CA ALA A 29 -9.95 24.43 -19.02
C ALA A 29 -11.00 23.93 -18.01
N VAL A 30 -12.24 23.69 -18.45
CA VAL A 30 -13.32 23.16 -17.60
C VAL A 30 -13.19 21.64 -17.40
N ILE A 31 -12.75 20.90 -18.42
CA ILE A 31 -12.68 19.42 -18.37
C ILE A 31 -11.47 18.94 -17.55
N MET A 32 -10.32 19.62 -17.63
CA MET A 32 -9.09 19.20 -16.97
C MET A 32 -9.23 18.95 -15.45
N PRO A 33 -9.85 19.83 -14.63
CA PRO A 33 -10.02 19.56 -13.21
C PRO A 33 -10.95 18.36 -12.93
N ALA A 34 -12.00 18.17 -13.74
CA ALA A 34 -12.90 17.03 -13.61
C ALA A 34 -12.19 15.71 -13.94
N MET A 35 -11.38 15.69 -15.01
CA MET A 35 -10.61 14.51 -15.41
C MET A 35 -9.55 14.13 -14.37
N SER A 36 -8.89 15.11 -13.75
CA SER A 36 -7.95 14.87 -12.65
C SER A 36 -8.62 14.18 -11.46
N LYS A 37 -9.79 14.67 -11.04
CA LYS A 37 -10.59 14.04 -9.97
C LYS A 37 -11.04 12.63 -10.33
N ALA A 38 -11.54 12.42 -11.55
CA ALA A 38 -11.96 11.10 -12.02
C ALA A 38 -10.80 10.10 -12.02
N ARG A 39 -9.61 10.52 -12.45
CA ARG A 39 -8.39 9.69 -12.41
C ARG A 39 -7.99 9.34 -10.98
N ALA A 40 -8.06 10.29 -10.05
CA ALA A 40 -7.77 10.05 -8.64
C ALA A 40 -8.72 9.01 -8.03
N LEU A 41 -10.03 9.13 -8.32
CA LEU A 41 -11.03 8.15 -7.88
C LEU A 41 -10.82 6.77 -8.49
N ALA A 42 -10.52 6.68 -9.79
CA ALA A 42 -10.23 5.40 -10.44
C ALA A 42 -9.00 4.71 -9.83
N THR A 43 -7.98 5.51 -9.50
CA THR A 43 -6.77 5.00 -8.84
C THR A 43 -7.08 4.51 -7.43
N ALA A 44 -7.90 5.23 -6.67
CA ALA A 44 -8.36 4.82 -5.34
C ALA A 44 -9.18 3.53 -5.39
N LEU A 45 -10.10 3.38 -6.36
CA LEU A 45 -10.87 2.16 -6.55
C LEU A 45 -9.98 0.96 -6.87
N LYS A 46 -8.94 1.15 -7.70
CA LYS A 46 -7.96 0.09 -7.96
C LYS A 46 -7.17 -0.28 -6.71
N SER A 47 -6.76 0.71 -5.90
CA SER A 47 -6.09 0.45 -4.61
C SER A 47 -7.00 -0.35 -3.68
N MET A 48 -8.25 0.07 -3.51
CA MET A 48 -9.25 -0.63 -2.70
C MET A 48 -9.48 -2.07 -3.19
N SER A 49 -9.49 -2.29 -4.51
CA SER A 49 -9.57 -3.63 -5.11
C SER A 49 -8.35 -4.49 -4.78
N ASN A 50 -7.14 -3.94 -4.85
CA ASN A 50 -5.91 -4.65 -4.45
C ASN A 50 -5.93 -4.96 -2.94
N THR A 51 -6.34 -4.01 -2.10
CA THR A 51 -6.52 -4.22 -0.66
C THR A 51 -7.53 -5.33 -0.37
N ARG A 52 -8.65 -5.39 -1.11
CA ARG A 52 -9.64 -6.46 -0.96
C ARG A 52 -9.10 -7.83 -1.37
N GLN A 53 -8.28 -7.90 -2.41
CA GLN A 53 -7.62 -9.14 -2.81
C GLN A 53 -6.74 -9.69 -1.67
N TRP A 54 -6.03 -8.83 -0.94
CA TRP A 54 -5.30 -9.26 0.26
C TRP A 54 -6.20 -9.91 1.31
N GLY A 55 -7.34 -9.30 1.64
CA GLY A 55 -8.30 -9.87 2.59
C GLY A 55 -8.86 -11.22 2.15
N ILE A 56 -9.27 -11.32 0.88
CA ILE A 56 -9.73 -12.59 0.30
C ILE A 56 -8.63 -13.66 0.39
N GLY A 57 -7.40 -13.31 0.03
CA GLY A 57 -6.28 -14.24 0.05
C GLY A 57 -5.91 -14.71 1.45
N VAL A 58 -6.02 -13.85 2.47
CA VAL A 58 -5.81 -14.25 3.86
C VAL A 58 -6.90 -15.20 4.35
N ILE A 59 -8.17 -14.92 4.03
CA ILE A 59 -9.27 -15.81 4.42
C ILE A 59 -9.10 -17.18 3.76
N ALA A 60 -8.83 -17.21 2.45
CA ALA A 60 -8.58 -18.44 1.73
C ALA A 60 -7.37 -19.22 2.30
N PHE A 61 -6.30 -18.50 2.67
CA PHE A 61 -5.16 -19.12 3.36
C PHE A 61 -5.58 -19.73 4.70
N ALA A 62 -6.29 -18.99 5.53
CA ALA A 62 -6.73 -19.44 6.85
C ALA A 62 -7.63 -20.67 6.74
N GLU A 63 -8.57 -20.69 5.78
CA GLU A 63 -9.43 -21.86 5.50
C GLU A 63 -8.62 -23.12 5.18
N GLN A 64 -7.52 -22.99 4.41
CA GLN A 64 -6.64 -24.11 4.07
C GLN A 64 -5.67 -24.51 5.20
N ASN A 65 -5.48 -23.65 6.20
CA ASN A 65 -4.46 -23.81 7.25
C ASN A 65 -5.08 -23.84 8.66
N ASN A 66 -6.21 -24.53 8.84
CA ASN A 66 -6.88 -24.73 10.13
C ASN A 66 -7.21 -23.43 10.88
N GLY A 67 -7.53 -22.37 10.14
CA GLY A 67 -7.87 -21.04 10.64
C GLY A 67 -6.67 -20.21 11.09
N VAL A 68 -5.43 -20.68 10.89
CA VAL A 68 -4.21 -19.98 11.31
C VAL A 68 -3.87 -18.86 10.31
N LEU A 69 -3.52 -17.69 10.82
CA LEU A 69 -3.01 -16.60 10.00
C LEU A 69 -1.62 -16.91 9.43
N PRO A 70 -1.29 -16.40 8.23
CA PRO A 70 0.04 -16.60 7.66
C PRO A 70 1.12 -15.97 8.56
N TRP A 71 2.34 -16.45 8.40
CA TRP A 71 3.46 -15.95 9.18
C TRP A 71 3.77 -14.50 8.79
N GLU A 72 3.78 -13.60 9.77
CA GLU A 72 4.02 -12.18 9.50
C GLU A 72 5.47 -11.88 9.12
N GLY A 73 6.43 -12.74 9.47
CA GLY A 73 7.87 -12.51 9.29
C GLY A 73 8.55 -12.07 10.59
N ASN A 74 9.89 -12.18 10.65
CA ASN A 74 10.67 -11.80 11.83
C ASN A 74 10.56 -10.31 12.13
N LYS A 75 10.67 -9.97 13.42
CA LYS A 75 10.61 -8.57 13.87
C LYS A 75 11.84 -7.75 13.57
N ASP A 76 12.95 -8.44 13.36
CA ASP A 76 14.23 -7.89 12.96
C ASP A 76 14.30 -7.59 11.47
N GLU A 77 15.22 -6.69 11.10
CA GLU A 77 15.43 -6.23 9.72
C GLU A 77 16.16 -7.27 8.84
N ASN A 78 16.52 -8.45 9.37
CA ASN A 78 17.13 -9.51 8.57
C ASN A 78 16.09 -10.23 7.71
N LEU A 79 15.93 -9.73 6.48
CA LEU A 79 14.95 -10.23 5.53
C LEU A 79 15.36 -11.56 4.87
N GLY A 80 16.64 -11.93 4.89
CA GLY A 80 17.16 -13.08 4.13
C GLY A 80 16.51 -14.42 4.51
N SER A 81 16.22 -14.62 5.81
CA SER A 81 15.48 -15.80 6.28
C SER A 81 13.98 -15.69 6.00
N VAL A 82 13.42 -14.49 6.11
CA VAL A 82 12.00 -14.21 5.85
C VAL A 82 11.63 -14.52 4.39
N PHE A 83 12.43 -14.05 3.44
CA PHE A 83 12.22 -14.30 2.01
C PHE A 83 12.18 -15.78 1.64
N LYS A 84 12.95 -16.62 2.34
CA LYS A 84 13.05 -18.06 2.07
C LYS A 84 11.86 -18.85 2.62
N ASN A 85 11.15 -18.32 3.61
CA ASN A 85 10.02 -19.00 4.23
C ASN A 85 8.79 -18.95 3.32
N ASN A 86 8.18 -20.11 3.08
CA ASN A 86 6.96 -20.21 2.27
C ASN A 86 5.71 -19.70 2.98
N ASP A 87 5.70 -19.70 4.30
CA ASP A 87 4.53 -19.32 5.11
C ASP A 87 4.43 -17.81 5.30
N TRP A 88 5.51 -17.08 5.00
CA TRP A 88 5.54 -15.63 5.05
C TRP A 88 4.41 -15.06 4.18
N TRP A 89 3.64 -14.11 4.72
CA TRP A 89 2.44 -13.58 4.08
C TRP A 89 2.64 -13.15 2.61
N ALA A 90 3.78 -12.54 2.29
CA ALA A 90 4.08 -12.07 0.94
C ALA A 90 4.46 -13.21 -0.03
N ASN A 91 4.66 -14.42 0.49
CA ASN A 91 4.91 -15.62 -0.29
C ASN A 91 3.68 -16.55 -0.36
N SER A 92 2.98 -16.71 0.76
CA SER A 92 1.85 -17.64 0.89
C SER A 92 0.55 -17.10 0.30
N ILE A 93 0.16 -15.87 0.63
CA ILE A 93 -1.12 -15.28 0.22
C ILE A 93 -1.23 -15.09 -1.30
N PRO A 94 -0.23 -14.57 -2.04
CA PRO A 94 -0.34 -14.40 -3.48
C PRO A 94 -0.68 -15.70 -4.20
N ARG A 95 -0.18 -16.85 -3.70
CA ARG A 95 -0.46 -18.17 -4.29
C ARG A 95 -1.94 -18.53 -4.20
N MET A 96 -2.62 -18.12 -3.11
CA MET A 96 -4.07 -18.30 -2.95
C MET A 96 -4.87 -17.53 -4.00
N LEU A 97 -4.28 -16.45 -4.54
CA LEU A 97 -4.88 -15.56 -5.53
C LEU A 97 -4.44 -15.89 -6.97
N GLY A 98 -3.68 -16.98 -7.17
CA GLY A 98 -3.08 -17.30 -8.47
C GLY A 98 -1.98 -16.32 -8.92
N GLN A 99 -1.42 -15.55 -8.00
CA GLN A 99 -0.37 -14.57 -8.23
C GLN A 99 1.02 -15.14 -7.89
N GLN A 100 2.07 -14.56 -8.47
CA GLN A 100 3.43 -14.92 -8.11
C GLN A 100 3.75 -14.51 -6.67
N SER A 101 4.45 -15.38 -5.94
CA SER A 101 4.99 -15.03 -4.62
C SER A 101 6.03 -13.92 -4.73
N TYR A 102 6.17 -13.12 -3.68
CA TYR A 102 7.15 -12.03 -3.69
C TYR A 102 8.60 -12.55 -3.84
N ARG A 103 8.90 -13.73 -3.27
CA ARG A 103 10.16 -14.44 -3.52
C ARG A 103 10.42 -14.68 -5.00
N GLN A 104 9.45 -15.24 -5.75
CA GLN A 104 9.62 -15.50 -7.19
C GLN A 104 9.81 -14.21 -7.99
N ILE A 105 9.07 -13.16 -7.64
CA ILE A 105 9.23 -11.84 -8.23
C ILE A 105 10.65 -11.31 -7.99
N SER A 106 11.14 -11.42 -6.74
CA SER A 106 12.48 -10.98 -6.37
C SER A 106 13.58 -11.80 -7.04
N GLU A 107 13.45 -13.13 -7.10
CA GLU A 107 14.40 -14.02 -7.77
C GLU A 107 14.46 -13.74 -9.28
N THR A 108 13.31 -13.47 -9.90
CA THR A 108 13.21 -13.08 -11.32
C THR A 108 13.88 -11.72 -11.55
N ALA A 109 13.64 -10.76 -10.67
CA ALA A 109 14.27 -9.44 -10.74
C ALA A 109 15.80 -9.54 -10.64
N ILE A 110 16.30 -10.34 -9.70
CA ILE A 110 17.74 -10.62 -9.55
C ILE A 110 18.31 -11.25 -10.82
N LYS A 111 17.69 -12.33 -11.30
CA LYS A 111 18.14 -13.07 -12.48
C LYS A 111 18.22 -12.18 -13.72
N ASN A 112 17.23 -11.31 -13.89
CA ASN A 112 17.11 -10.44 -15.06
C ASN A 112 17.82 -9.09 -14.88
N LYS A 113 18.45 -8.85 -13.73
CA LYS A 113 19.03 -7.54 -13.36
C LYS A 113 18.01 -6.40 -13.48
N THR A 114 16.76 -6.68 -13.15
CA THR A 114 15.66 -5.71 -13.08
C THR A 114 15.30 -5.43 -11.62
N THR A 115 14.39 -4.49 -11.38
CA THR A 115 13.90 -4.15 -10.04
C THR A 115 12.63 -4.92 -9.69
N VAL A 116 12.37 -5.11 -8.40
CA VAL A 116 11.05 -5.53 -7.92
C VAL A 116 9.99 -4.48 -8.30
N PRO A 117 8.70 -4.82 -8.35
CA PRO A 117 7.64 -3.86 -8.64
C PRO A 117 7.70 -2.63 -7.73
N MET A 118 7.73 -1.45 -8.34
CA MET A 118 7.82 -0.15 -7.67
C MET A 118 6.82 0.85 -8.26
N PRO A 119 6.42 1.89 -7.53
CA PRO A 119 5.52 2.90 -8.07
C PRO A 119 6.17 3.72 -9.20
N PRO A 120 5.39 4.13 -10.22
CA PRO A 120 4.01 3.73 -10.45
C PRO A 120 3.94 2.33 -11.09
N ASN A 121 3.29 1.38 -10.40
CA ASN A 121 2.97 0.06 -10.97
C ASN A 121 1.49 -0.24 -10.65
N ARG A 122 0.73 -0.57 -11.70
CA ARG A 122 -0.73 -0.77 -11.61
C ARG A 122 -1.14 -2.24 -11.70
N ASP A 123 -0.21 -3.10 -12.08
CA ASP A 123 -0.45 -4.51 -12.41
C ASP A 123 -0.03 -5.44 -11.26
N CYS A 124 0.66 -4.89 -10.26
CA CYS A 124 1.16 -5.63 -9.12
C CYS A 124 0.29 -5.43 -7.87
N ILE A 125 -0.12 -6.53 -7.22
CA ILE A 125 -0.92 -6.49 -5.98
C ILE A 125 -0.16 -5.93 -4.77
N PHE A 126 1.17 -5.85 -4.85
CA PHE A 126 2.04 -5.34 -3.79
C PHE A 126 2.23 -3.82 -3.82
N VAL A 127 1.87 -3.17 -4.93
CA VAL A 127 2.09 -1.74 -5.15
C VAL A 127 0.74 -1.02 -5.26
N ASP A 128 0.64 0.12 -4.57
CA ASP A 128 -0.50 1.02 -4.69
C ASP A 128 -0.34 1.87 -5.96
N PRO A 129 -1.33 1.90 -6.85
CA PRO A 129 -1.24 2.64 -8.11
C PRO A 129 -1.18 4.17 -7.92
N ALA A 130 -1.52 4.70 -6.74
CA ALA A 130 -1.34 6.10 -6.34
C ALA A 130 -0.03 6.36 -5.60
N ALA A 131 0.72 5.31 -5.21
CA ALA A 131 1.98 5.50 -4.51
C ALA A 131 2.98 6.25 -5.39
N LYS A 132 3.79 7.07 -4.72
CA LYS A 132 4.91 7.77 -5.34
C LYS A 132 6.20 7.14 -4.88
N PHE A 133 7.18 7.12 -5.78
CA PHE A 133 8.54 6.79 -5.40
C PHE A 133 9.09 7.90 -4.50
N PRO A 134 9.66 7.58 -3.32
CA PRO A 134 10.14 8.61 -2.41
C PRO A 134 11.26 9.45 -3.04
N GLN A 135 11.22 10.75 -2.75
CA GLN A 135 12.23 11.68 -3.23
C GLN A 135 13.61 11.36 -2.62
N GLY A 136 14.66 11.36 -3.45
CA GLY A 136 16.03 11.09 -2.99
C GLY A 136 16.42 9.61 -2.92
N PHE A 137 15.50 8.68 -3.16
CA PHE A 137 15.88 7.31 -3.48
C PHE A 137 16.29 7.28 -4.96
N THR A 138 17.47 6.77 -5.28
CA THR A 138 17.84 6.51 -6.69
C THR A 138 17.34 5.12 -7.08
N LYS A 139 17.07 4.90 -8.37
CA LYS A 139 16.85 3.54 -8.88
C LYS A 139 18.06 2.65 -8.55
N GLU A 140 19.27 3.21 -8.44
CA GLU A 140 20.46 2.48 -7.99
C GLU A 140 20.46 2.09 -6.50
N ALA A 141 19.80 2.84 -5.62
CA ALA A 141 19.60 2.43 -4.21
C ALA A 141 18.70 1.18 -4.07
N VAL A 142 18.10 0.76 -5.20
CA VAL A 142 17.34 -0.47 -5.36
C VAL A 142 17.91 -1.37 -6.47
N ASN A 143 19.10 -1.04 -7.00
CA ASN A 143 19.83 -1.87 -7.95
C ASN A 143 20.82 -2.78 -7.22
N PHE A 144 20.93 -3.98 -7.77
CA PHE A 144 21.84 -5.04 -7.40
C PHE A 144 23.26 -4.66 -7.85
N TYR A 145 24.18 -4.46 -6.91
CA TYR A 145 25.57 -4.21 -7.27
C TYR A 145 26.34 -5.51 -7.50
N ASP A 146 27.22 -5.40 -8.49
CA ASP A 146 27.99 -6.38 -9.24
C ASP A 146 29.33 -6.68 -8.53
N GLY A 147 29.57 -7.94 -8.18
CA GLY A 147 30.92 -8.43 -7.87
C GLY A 147 31.13 -8.90 -6.42
N SER A 148 30.56 -10.06 -6.08
CA SER A 148 30.92 -10.94 -4.95
C SER A 148 30.47 -10.57 -3.51
N ILE A 149 29.67 -11.50 -2.94
CA ILE A 149 29.24 -11.71 -1.53
C ILE A 149 28.60 -10.50 -0.81
N ASN A 150 27.30 -10.25 -1.07
CA ASN A 150 26.23 -9.98 -0.08
C ASN A 150 24.95 -9.50 -0.79
N TYR A 151 24.09 -10.44 -1.18
CA TYR A 151 22.79 -10.15 -1.79
C TYR A 151 21.81 -9.64 -0.71
N GLU A 152 21.64 -8.33 -0.60
CA GLU A 152 20.61 -7.75 0.26
C GLU A 152 19.29 -7.74 -0.51
N TYR A 153 18.40 -8.69 -0.26
CA TYR A 153 17.06 -8.70 -0.86
C TYR A 153 16.33 -7.39 -0.50
N LYS A 154 16.06 -6.54 -1.49
CA LYS A 154 15.25 -5.32 -1.30
C LYS A 154 13.79 -5.60 -1.61
N MET A 155 12.90 -5.26 -0.68
CA MET A 155 11.44 -5.36 -0.83
C MET A 155 10.79 -3.99 -0.83
N PHE A 156 9.67 -3.90 -1.54
CA PHE A 156 8.80 -2.75 -1.62
C PHE A 156 7.34 -3.21 -1.52
N PHE A 157 6.66 -2.74 -0.48
CA PHE A 157 5.26 -3.05 -0.21
C PHE A 157 4.49 -1.76 0.04
N CYS A 158 3.39 -1.55 -0.68
CA CYS A 158 2.41 -0.52 -0.35
C CYS A 158 1.31 -1.06 0.56
N TYR A 159 1.10 -2.37 0.60
CA TYR A 159 0.16 -3.02 1.51
C TYR A 159 0.97 -3.93 2.42
N ILE A 160 0.86 -3.73 3.73
CA ILE A 160 1.69 -4.39 4.73
C ILE A 160 0.84 -5.07 5.79
N TRP A 161 1.42 -6.09 6.41
CA TRP A 161 0.84 -6.76 7.57
C TRP A 161 0.77 -5.83 8.78
N ASN A 162 -0.31 -5.91 9.57
CA ASN A 162 -0.36 -5.25 10.87
C ASN A 162 0.58 -5.97 11.84
N SER A 163 1.62 -5.27 12.32
CA SER A 163 2.67 -5.84 13.18
C SER A 163 2.22 -6.21 14.60
N GLU A 164 0.98 -5.91 14.97
CA GLU A 164 0.41 -6.17 16.29
C GLU A 164 -0.51 -7.40 16.31
N LEU A 165 -0.74 -8.08 15.17
CA LEU A 165 -1.68 -9.20 15.07
C LEU A 165 -1.17 -10.51 15.63
N ASN A 166 0.09 -10.86 15.36
CA ASN A 166 0.66 -12.13 15.82
C ASN A 166 1.31 -12.01 17.21
N ASN A 167 1.06 -10.91 17.93
CA ASN A 167 1.35 -10.80 19.37
C ASN A 167 0.35 -11.68 20.12
N GLY A 168 0.52 -12.99 20.10
CA GLY A 168 -0.41 -13.92 20.74
C GLY A 168 -0.50 -13.74 22.26
N PRO A 169 -1.49 -14.38 22.92
CA PRO A 169 -1.79 -14.18 24.34
C PRO A 169 -0.66 -14.61 25.30
N THR A 170 0.30 -15.44 24.86
CA THR A 170 1.44 -15.88 25.68
C THR A 170 2.76 -15.21 25.30
N ALA A 171 2.74 -14.25 24.36
CA ALA A 171 3.93 -13.52 23.93
C ALA A 171 4.51 -12.71 25.10
N SER A 172 5.66 -13.16 25.59
CA SER A 172 6.43 -12.56 26.68
C SER A 172 7.40 -11.48 26.17
N THR A 173 7.82 -11.61 24.91
CA THR A 173 8.62 -10.62 24.20
C THR A 173 7.94 -10.25 22.88
N LYS A 174 8.38 -9.15 22.26
CA LYS A 174 7.90 -8.84 20.91
C LYS A 174 8.22 -10.00 19.96
N ASP A 175 9.27 -10.78 20.16
CA ASP A 175 9.72 -11.76 19.15
C ASP A 175 9.03 -13.13 19.20
N ASP A 176 8.10 -13.33 20.15
CA ASP A 176 7.33 -14.57 20.28
C ASP A 176 6.28 -14.66 19.15
N ILE A 177 6.57 -15.48 18.14
CA ILE A 177 5.68 -15.74 17.00
C ILE A 177 4.68 -16.83 17.38
N GLU A 178 3.43 -16.46 17.61
CA GLU A 178 2.34 -17.42 17.84
C GLU A 178 1.49 -17.65 16.59
N ASN A 179 1.03 -18.90 16.43
CA ASN A 179 0.05 -19.29 15.42
C ASN A 179 -1.34 -18.77 15.81
N VAL A 180 -1.56 -17.46 15.63
CA VAL A 180 -2.85 -16.83 15.92
C VAL A 180 -3.90 -17.33 14.94
N LYS A 181 -4.99 -17.88 15.48
CA LYS A 181 -6.16 -18.27 14.69
C LYS A 181 -7.09 -17.09 14.50
N LEU A 182 -7.67 -16.96 13.31
CA LEU A 182 -8.65 -15.92 13.00
C LEU A 182 -9.85 -15.95 13.95
N ALA A 183 -10.29 -17.16 14.35
CA ALA A 183 -11.37 -17.37 15.31
C ALA A 183 -11.06 -16.84 16.73
N ASN A 184 -9.78 -16.63 17.08
CA ASN A 184 -9.41 -16.07 18.38
C ASN A 184 -9.55 -14.54 18.41
N ILE A 185 -9.71 -13.89 17.24
CA ILE A 185 -9.87 -12.45 17.13
C ILE A 185 -11.36 -12.11 17.31
N LYS A 186 -11.76 -11.81 18.55
CA LYS A 186 -13.16 -11.53 18.92
C LYS A 186 -13.78 -10.37 18.12
N SER A 187 -13.04 -9.28 17.96
CA SER A 187 -13.52 -8.06 17.29
C SER A 187 -13.04 -7.98 15.84
N SER A 188 -13.18 -9.06 15.06
CA SER A 188 -12.61 -9.19 13.71
C SER A 188 -12.99 -8.06 12.74
N GLN A 189 -14.21 -7.51 12.86
CA GLN A 189 -14.70 -6.38 12.06
C GLN A 189 -14.05 -5.03 12.42
N GLN A 190 -13.34 -4.95 13.54
CA GLN A 190 -12.66 -3.73 13.99
C GLN A 190 -11.15 -3.89 14.01
N THR A 191 -10.66 -5.13 14.04
CA THR A 191 -9.23 -5.45 14.04
C THR A 191 -8.65 -5.32 12.64
N ILE A 192 -7.63 -4.46 12.49
CA ILE A 192 -6.91 -4.28 11.23
C ILE A 192 -6.08 -5.53 10.94
N LEU A 193 -6.31 -6.11 9.76
CA LEU A 193 -5.52 -7.19 9.20
C LEU A 193 -4.29 -6.66 8.46
N MET A 194 -4.52 -5.75 7.51
CA MET A 194 -3.49 -5.12 6.68
C MET A 194 -3.82 -3.65 6.44
N LEU A 195 -2.79 -2.87 6.14
CA LEU A 195 -2.92 -1.44 5.90
C LEU A 195 -2.11 -1.00 4.69
N GLU A 196 -2.51 0.12 4.08
CA GLU A 196 -1.66 0.85 3.16
C GLU A 196 -0.53 1.57 3.90
N MET A 197 0.71 1.26 3.51
CA MET A 197 1.93 1.89 4.01
C MET A 197 2.26 3.13 3.19
N ARG A 198 2.60 4.23 3.85
CA ARG A 198 3.19 5.44 3.26
C ARG A 198 4.51 5.11 2.56
N THR A 199 4.78 5.74 1.42
CA THR A 199 5.99 5.49 0.63
C THR A 199 6.86 6.73 0.53
N ALA A 200 6.34 7.92 0.87
CA ALA A 200 7.05 9.17 0.75
C ALA A 200 6.69 10.14 1.90
N ASN A 201 7.61 11.04 2.25
CA ASN A 201 7.43 11.98 3.36
C ASN A 201 6.34 13.03 3.07
N GLU A 202 6.02 13.27 1.79
CA GLU A 202 4.94 14.15 1.37
C GLU A 202 3.55 13.64 1.78
N GLU A 203 3.45 12.38 2.20
CA GLU A 203 2.24 11.82 2.82
C GLU A 203 2.09 12.24 4.30
N LEU A 204 3.11 12.90 4.87
CA LEU A 204 3.12 13.42 6.23
C LEU A 204 2.96 14.94 6.24
N GLU A 205 2.41 15.46 7.33
CA GLU A 205 2.42 16.90 7.56
C GLU A 205 3.81 17.34 8.00
N LYS A 206 4.26 18.54 7.63
CA LYS A 206 5.59 19.04 8.04
C LYS A 206 5.79 19.08 9.56
N LYS A 207 4.71 19.20 10.32
CA LYS A 207 4.71 19.17 11.80
C LYS A 207 4.69 17.76 12.39
N ASP A 208 4.52 16.73 11.56
CA ASP A 208 4.51 15.34 11.99
C ASP A 208 5.89 14.95 12.51
N TYR A 209 5.93 14.30 13.66
CA TYR A 209 7.17 13.88 14.32
C TYR A 209 8.05 13.01 13.42
N ASP A 210 7.44 12.24 12.51
CA ASP A 210 8.15 11.37 11.58
C ASP A 210 8.55 12.06 10.26
N TYR A 211 8.12 13.32 9.99
CA TYR A 211 8.33 13.97 8.69
C TYR A 211 9.81 14.10 8.30
N TYR A 212 10.65 14.50 9.26
CA TYR A 212 12.10 14.68 9.06
C TYR A 212 12.91 13.44 9.43
N LYS A 213 12.26 12.40 9.98
CA LYS A 213 12.96 11.17 10.34
C LYS A 213 13.19 10.36 9.08
N THR A 214 14.46 10.14 8.74
CA THR A 214 14.93 9.26 7.66
C THR A 214 14.80 7.76 8.01
N ARG A 215 13.90 7.38 8.94
CA ARG A 215 13.59 5.95 9.16
C ARG A 215 13.27 5.37 7.79
N PRO A 216 13.74 4.17 7.44
CA PRO A 216 13.47 3.64 6.12
C PRO A 216 11.94 3.55 5.99
N LEU A 217 11.39 4.44 5.17
CA LEU A 217 9.99 4.49 4.76
C LEU A 217 9.64 3.20 4.00
N LEU A 218 10.67 2.45 3.60
CA LEU A 218 10.69 1.30 2.73
C LEU A 218 11.45 0.14 3.39
N GLY A 219 11.41 -1.06 2.79
CA GLY A 219 12.17 -2.22 3.29
C GLY A 219 11.57 -2.91 4.52
N ARG A 220 10.28 -2.71 4.79
CA ARG A 220 9.56 -3.41 5.85
C ARG A 220 8.36 -4.15 5.27
N HIS A 221 8.08 -5.30 5.84
CA HIS A 221 6.99 -6.18 5.44
C HIS A 221 5.79 -6.12 6.39
N ARG A 222 5.84 -5.24 7.40
CA ARG A 222 4.82 -5.08 8.43
C ARG A 222 4.97 -3.72 9.12
N GLY A 223 3.92 -3.28 9.78
CA GLY A 223 3.90 -1.99 10.47
C GLY A 223 2.58 -1.72 11.17
N ASP A 224 2.52 -0.53 11.77
CA ASP A 224 1.42 -0.06 12.60
C ASP A 224 0.88 1.29 12.07
N TRP A 225 0.01 1.92 12.87
CA TRP A 225 -0.57 3.23 12.61
C TRP A 225 0.46 4.30 12.20
N LYS A 226 1.72 4.22 12.66
CA LYS A 226 2.75 5.22 12.32
C LYS A 226 2.99 5.24 10.83
N ARG A 227 2.77 4.15 10.13
CA ARG A 227 3.11 4.01 8.71
C ARG A 227 1.91 4.16 7.78
N PHE A 228 0.74 4.48 8.29
CA PHE A 228 -0.46 4.58 7.48
C PHE A 228 -0.33 5.64 6.36
N ALA A 229 -0.80 5.30 5.17
CA ALA A 229 -0.73 6.15 3.98
C ALA A 229 -1.75 7.31 4.00
N ARG A 230 -1.45 8.37 3.25
CA ARG A 230 -2.31 9.55 3.06
C ARG A 230 -2.56 9.84 1.57
N ARG A 231 -3.02 8.84 0.82
CA ARG A 231 -3.14 8.91 -0.66
C ARG A 231 -4.56 9.14 -1.16
N HIS A 232 -5.54 8.44 -0.60
CA HIS A 232 -6.89 8.35 -1.15
C HIS A 232 -7.84 9.26 -0.38
N LEU A 233 -7.91 10.54 -0.79
CA LEU A 233 -8.75 11.58 -0.19
C LEU A 233 -8.39 11.84 1.29
N ASN A 234 -7.14 12.20 1.57
CA ASN A 234 -6.65 12.45 2.92
C ASN A 234 -6.75 11.20 3.85
N GLY A 235 -6.46 10.03 3.29
CA GLY A 235 -6.58 8.74 3.98
C GLY A 235 -5.99 7.60 3.17
N GLY A 236 -6.27 6.37 3.61
CA GLY A 236 -5.82 5.14 2.97
C GLY A 236 -6.83 4.02 3.16
N HIS A 237 -6.57 2.89 2.52
CA HIS A 237 -7.37 1.69 2.68
C HIS A 237 -6.76 0.75 3.73
N VAL A 238 -7.64 0.05 4.42
CA VAL A 238 -7.29 -1.05 5.34
C VAL A 238 -8.14 -2.27 5.01
N VAL A 239 -7.64 -3.43 5.42
CA VAL A 239 -8.39 -4.69 5.48
C VAL A 239 -8.60 -5.01 6.95
N PHE A 240 -9.79 -5.49 7.31
CA PHE A 240 -10.08 -6.01 8.65
C PHE A 240 -10.00 -7.53 8.69
N CYS A 241 -9.93 -8.12 9.88
CA CYS A 241 -9.76 -9.56 10.05
C CYS A 241 -10.96 -10.39 9.54
N ASP A 242 -12.14 -9.82 9.37
CA ASP A 242 -13.27 -10.47 8.68
C ASP A 242 -13.19 -10.36 7.13
N GLY A 243 -12.13 -9.73 6.60
CA GLY A 243 -11.85 -9.57 5.17
C GLY A 243 -12.49 -8.37 4.49
N HIS A 244 -13.33 -7.60 5.18
CA HIS A 244 -13.86 -6.38 4.57
C HIS A 244 -12.78 -5.30 4.47
N THR A 245 -12.99 -4.36 3.55
CA THR A 245 -12.10 -3.22 3.37
C THR A 245 -12.82 -1.92 3.61
N ALA A 246 -12.11 -0.96 4.19
CA ALA A 246 -12.62 0.39 4.37
C ALA A 246 -11.55 1.43 4.05
N ARG A 247 -12.00 2.60 3.62
CA ARG A 247 -11.16 3.79 3.50
C ARG A 247 -11.25 4.58 4.80
N LEU A 248 -10.14 4.73 5.50
CA LEU A 248 -10.07 5.47 6.76
C LEU A 248 -9.35 6.80 6.57
N LYS A 249 -9.80 7.84 7.28
CA LYS A 249 -9.12 9.14 7.30
C LYS A 249 -7.78 9.01 8.01
N TYR A 250 -6.76 9.69 7.50
CA TYR A 250 -5.41 9.65 8.05
C TYR A 250 -5.37 10.01 9.55
N ASP A 251 -5.99 11.13 9.92
CA ASP A 251 -6.03 11.58 11.32
C ASP A 251 -6.80 10.60 12.21
N TYR A 252 -7.82 9.93 11.66
CA TYR A 252 -8.54 8.89 12.40
C TYR A 252 -7.67 7.66 12.60
N VAL A 253 -6.74 7.29 11.73
CA VAL A 253 -5.93 6.07 11.92
C VAL A 253 -4.74 6.32 12.83
N THR A 254 -4.19 7.54 12.78
CA THR A 254 -2.87 7.85 13.32
C THR A 254 -2.85 8.60 14.65
N VAL A 255 -3.99 8.73 15.30
CA VAL A 255 -4.10 9.22 16.68
C VAL A 255 -4.58 8.11 17.60
N ASN A 256 -4.17 8.12 18.86
CA ASN A 256 -4.63 7.16 19.87
C ASN A 256 -6.07 7.49 20.32
N ALA A 257 -6.61 6.72 21.27
CA ALA A 257 -7.95 6.94 21.81
C ALA A 257 -8.16 8.34 22.44
N GLN A 258 -7.08 8.97 22.90
CA GLN A 258 -7.05 10.30 23.52
C GLN A 258 -6.77 11.43 22.51
N GLY A 259 -6.63 11.12 21.21
CA GLY A 259 -6.36 12.11 20.16
C GLY A 259 -4.89 12.54 20.03
N SER A 260 -3.97 11.89 20.74
CA SER A 260 -2.53 12.15 20.62
C SER A 260 -1.88 11.25 19.56
N ARG A 261 -0.93 11.81 18.81
CA ARG A 261 -0.06 11.07 17.89
C ARG A 261 1.31 10.75 18.51
N ASP A 262 1.59 11.27 19.69
CA ASP A 262 2.87 11.09 20.37
C ASP A 262 3.00 9.62 20.84
N PRO A 263 3.99 8.86 20.33
CA PRO A 263 4.20 7.48 20.75
C PRO A 263 4.59 7.34 22.23
N ASP A 264 5.12 8.39 22.86
CA ASP A 264 5.57 8.40 24.27
C ASP A 264 4.46 8.88 25.22
N TYR A 265 3.25 9.13 24.70
CA TYR A 265 2.10 9.52 25.49
C TYR A 265 1.72 8.39 26.48
N ARG A 266 1.71 8.71 27.78
CA ARG A 266 1.34 7.77 28.85
C ARG A 266 -0.06 7.19 28.58
N ASP A 267 -0.22 5.89 28.82
CA ASP A 267 -1.48 5.15 28.60
C ASP A 267 -1.96 5.12 27.13
N GLY A 268 -1.03 5.26 26.18
CA GLY A 268 -1.26 5.24 24.74
C GLY A 268 -1.78 3.91 24.21
N ASN A 269 -3.03 3.59 24.51
CA ASN A 269 -3.77 2.54 23.84
C ASN A 269 -4.19 3.00 22.44
N TRP A 270 -3.64 2.32 21.44
CA TRP A 270 -3.94 2.59 20.03
C TRP A 270 -5.22 1.93 19.54
N ASN A 271 -5.76 0.96 20.29
CA ASN A 271 -7.12 0.48 20.06
C ASN A 271 -8.12 1.56 20.45
N LYS A 272 -9.12 1.77 19.61
CA LYS A 272 -10.21 2.71 19.85
C LYS A 272 -11.51 2.19 19.25
N PRO A 273 -12.68 2.79 19.56
CA PRO A 273 -13.96 2.33 19.03
C PRO A 273 -13.92 2.25 17.50
N GLY A 274 -14.14 1.06 16.94
CA GLY A 274 -14.12 0.85 15.49
C GLY A 274 -12.73 0.71 14.85
N LEU A 275 -11.64 0.69 15.63
CA LEU A 275 -10.29 0.48 15.11
C LEU A 275 -9.38 -0.19 16.15
N ILE A 276 -9.08 -1.46 15.96
CA ILE A 276 -8.24 -2.27 16.83
C ILE A 276 -6.94 -2.62 16.08
N TRP A 277 -5.81 -2.30 16.68
CA TRP A 277 -4.48 -2.67 16.20
C TRP A 277 -4.01 -3.98 16.82
N ASN A 278 -4.11 -4.09 18.15
CA ASN A 278 -3.67 -5.26 18.90
C ASN A 278 -4.90 -5.97 19.48
N ALA A 279 -5.26 -7.12 18.90
CA ALA A 279 -6.42 -7.91 19.30
C ALA A 279 -6.31 -8.52 20.71
N PHE A 280 -5.09 -8.60 21.26
CA PHE A 280 -4.79 -9.16 22.58
C PHE A 280 -4.25 -8.09 23.55
N GLY A 281 -4.31 -6.83 23.15
CA GLY A 281 -3.78 -5.70 23.89
C GLY A 281 -4.57 -5.38 25.17
N PRO A 282 -3.99 -4.58 26.07
CA PRO A 282 -4.50 -4.33 27.42
C PRO A 282 -5.90 -3.69 27.48
N SER A 283 -6.36 -3.08 26.40
CA SER A 283 -7.65 -2.37 26.32
C SER A 283 -8.86 -3.22 25.91
N LEU A 284 -8.63 -4.50 25.63
CA LEU A 284 -9.68 -5.47 25.26
C LEU A 284 -9.93 -6.51 26.37
N LYS A 285 -9.31 -6.33 27.54
CA LYS A 285 -9.52 -7.15 28.74
C LYS A 285 -10.56 -6.54 29.66
#